data_AF-A0A535KX82-F1
#
_entry.id   AF-A0A535KX82-F1
#
_cell.length_a   1.000
_cell.length_b   1.000
_cell.length_c   1.000
_cell.angle_alpha   90.00
_cell.angle_beta   90.00
_cell.angle_gamma   90.00
#
_symmetry.space_group_name_H-M   'P 1'
#
loop_
_entity.id
_entity.type
_entity.pdbx_description
1 polymer ?
#
loop_
_entity_poly.entity_id
_entity_poly.type
_entity_poly.pdbx_seq_one_letter_code
_entity_poly.pdbx_strand_id
1 'polypeptide(L)'
;MEQAPERVPYSLWQLVRYFLRLGTLGFGGPVALVGYMQRDLVEQRAWIDEADYKEGLALAQLCPGPLAAQLAMYLGYVRYRILGATLVGLAFIWP
;
A
#
# COMPACT_ATOMS: atom_id res chain seq x y z
N MET A 1 -3.04 21.42 16.89
CA MET A 1 -3.12 19.95 16.71
C MET A 1 -3.93 19.73 15.45
N GLU A 2 -3.26 19.60 14.30
CA GLU A 2 -3.93 19.24 13.04
C GLU A 2 -4.69 17.92 13.31
N GLN A 3 -6.01 17.92 13.19
CA GLN A 3 -6.79 16.70 13.34
C GLN A 3 -6.48 15.83 12.12
N ALA A 4 -5.78 14.71 12.34
CA ALA A 4 -5.59 13.71 11.30
C ALA A 4 -6.97 13.27 10.79
N PRO A 5 -7.18 13.14 9.48
CA PRO A 5 -8.47 12.77 8.92
C PRO A 5 -8.98 11.47 9.57
N GLU A 6 -10.28 11.42 9.89
CA GLU A 6 -10.91 10.24 10.46
C GLU A 6 -10.75 9.06 9.49
N ARG A 7 -10.07 8.01 9.93
CA ARG A 7 -9.73 6.87 9.08
C ARG A 7 -11.00 6.12 8.69
N VAL A 8 -11.20 5.91 7.39
CA VAL A 8 -12.35 5.18 6.89
C VAL A 8 -12.14 3.69 7.15
N PRO A 9 -13.08 2.99 7.81
CA PRO A 9 -12.96 1.55 7.99
C PRO A 9 -13.03 0.82 6.64
N TYR A 10 -12.14 -0.13 6.44
CA TYR A 10 -12.13 -1.02 5.28
C TYR A 10 -11.78 -2.44 5.73
N SER A 11 -12.08 -3.40 4.86
CA SER A 11 -11.81 -4.81 5.05
C SER A 11 -10.54 -5.27 4.34
N LEU A 12 -9.96 -6.38 4.81
CA LEU A 12 -8.81 -7.02 4.20
C LEU A 12 -9.05 -7.31 2.72
N TRP A 13 -10.26 -7.76 2.36
CA TRP A 13 -10.62 -8.04 0.97
C TRP A 13 -10.62 -6.81 0.07
N GLN A 14 -11.01 -5.64 0.60
CA GLN A 14 -10.91 -4.39 -0.14
C GLN A 14 -9.44 -4.00 -0.42
N LEU A 15 -8.56 -4.20 0.56
CA LEU A 15 -7.12 -3.95 0.40
C LEU A 15 -6.49 -4.92 -0.61
N VAL A 16 -6.78 -6.21 -0.49
CA VAL A 16 -6.28 -7.25 -1.41
C VAL A 16 -6.76 -7.00 -2.83
N ARG A 17 -8.04 -6.68 -3.02
CA ARG A 17 -8.59 -6.37 -4.35
C ARG A 17 -7.97 -5.10 -4.95
N TYR A 18 -7.67 -4.10 -4.13
CA TYR A 18 -6.97 -2.90 -4.56
C TYR A 18 -5.58 -3.25 -5.11
N PHE A 19 -4.76 -3.98 -4.35
CA PHE A 19 -3.41 -4.35 -4.79
C PHE A 19 -3.40 -5.37 -5.94
N LEU A 20 -4.39 -6.27 -6.02
CA LEU A 20 -4.57 -7.15 -7.17
C LEU A 20 -4.80 -6.34 -8.45
N ARG A 21 -5.71 -5.36 -8.39
CA ARG A 21 -5.96 -4.47 -9.51
C ARG A 21 -4.73 -3.63 -9.84
N LEU A 22 -4.03 -3.14 -8.83
CA LEU A 22 -2.84 -2.32 -9.02
C LEU A 22 -1.69 -3.12 -9.69
N GLY A 23 -1.48 -4.37 -9.28
CA GLY A 23 -0.53 -5.30 -9.91
C GLY A 23 -0.88 -5.58 -11.36
N THR A 24 -2.14 -5.94 -11.65
CA THR A 24 -2.60 -6.22 -13.04
C THR A 24 -2.46 -5.03 -13.99
N LEU A 25 -2.57 -3.80 -13.47
CA LEU A 25 -2.58 -2.61 -14.31
C LEU A 25 -1.17 -2.08 -14.61
N GLY A 26 -0.16 -2.44 -13.81
CA GLY A 26 1.26 -2.24 -14.12
C GLY A 26 1.67 -0.82 -14.56
N PHE A 27 0.95 0.23 -14.16
CA PHE A 27 1.13 1.55 -14.78
C PHE A 27 2.42 2.26 -14.34
N GLY A 28 3.18 2.76 -15.33
CA GLY A 28 4.09 3.90 -15.18
C GLY A 28 5.42 3.67 -14.44
N GLY A 29 5.72 2.43 -14.04
CA GLY A 29 6.93 2.08 -13.30
C GLY A 29 6.83 2.29 -11.78
N PRO A 30 7.83 1.85 -10.99
CA PRO A 30 7.72 1.76 -9.53
C PRO A 30 7.43 3.10 -8.83
N VAL A 31 7.99 4.19 -9.34
CA VAL A 31 7.80 5.54 -8.77
C VAL A 31 6.38 6.05 -9.01
N ALA A 32 5.82 5.83 -10.21
CA ALA A 32 4.45 6.22 -10.52
C ALA A 32 3.44 5.43 -9.68
N LEU A 33 3.69 4.13 -9.46
CA LEU A 33 2.88 3.29 -8.60
C LEU A 33 2.85 3.78 -7.16
N VAL A 34 4.00 4.14 -6.59
CA VAL A 34 4.10 4.75 -5.27
C VAL A 34 3.33 6.08 -5.24
N GLY A 35 3.52 6.98 -6.21
CA GLY A 35 2.74 8.22 -6.28
C GLY A 35 1.22 7.97 -6.32
N TYR A 36 0.79 6.96 -7.07
CA TYR A 36 -0.61 6.55 -7.15
C TYR A 36 -1.14 5.97 -5.84
N MET A 37 -0.35 5.12 -5.16
CA MET A 37 -0.70 4.56 -3.84
C MET A 37 -0.91 5.66 -2.80
N GLN A 38 -0.02 6.65 -2.75
CA GLN A 38 -0.16 7.79 -1.83
C GLN A 38 -1.48 8.52 -2.08
N ARG A 39 -1.74 8.91 -3.33
CA ARG A 39 -2.94 9.65 -3.70
C ARG A 39 -4.23 8.86 -3.46
N ASP A 40 -4.25 7.55 -3.72
CA ASP A 40 -5.48 6.76 -3.57
C ASP A 40 -5.67 6.26 -2.12
N LEU A 41 -4.65 5.69 -1.47
CA LEU A 41 -4.76 5.09 -0.14
C LEU A 41 -4.75 6.12 1.00
N VAL A 42 -4.00 7.23 0.84
CA VAL A 42 -3.88 8.26 1.88
C VAL A 42 -4.88 9.38 1.64
N GLU A 43 -4.84 10.01 0.45
CA GLU A 43 -5.64 11.23 0.21
C GLU A 43 -7.10 10.93 -0.13
N GLN A 44 -7.39 10.03 -1.08
CA GLN A 44 -8.76 9.79 -1.54
C GLN A 44 -9.55 8.85 -0.63
N ARG A 45 -8.97 7.71 -0.25
CA ARG A 45 -9.67 6.68 0.55
C ARG A 45 -9.50 6.87 2.05
N ALA A 46 -8.47 7.58 2.49
CA ALA A 46 -8.09 7.71 3.90
C ALA A 46 -8.02 6.34 4.63
N TRP A 47 -7.51 5.32 3.94
CA TRP A 47 -7.32 3.96 4.47
C TRP A 47 -5.99 3.82 5.22
N ILE A 48 -4.99 4.58 4.79
CA ILE A 48 -3.63 4.54 5.33
C ILE A 48 -3.25 5.95 5.76
N ASP A 49 -2.58 6.07 6.91
CA ASP A 49 -2.07 7.33 7.38
C ASP A 49 -0.85 7.77 6.55
N GLU A 50 -0.67 9.07 6.38
CA GLU A 50 0.50 9.62 5.70
C GLU A 50 1.81 9.19 6.40
N ALA A 51 1.79 9.11 7.73
CA ALA A 51 2.94 8.66 8.51
C ALA A 51 3.29 7.19 8.22
N ASP A 52 2.28 6.29 8.29
CA ASP A 52 2.44 4.86 8.00
C ASP A 52 2.94 4.65 6.55
N TYR A 53 2.43 5.45 5.61
CA TYR A 53 2.82 5.39 4.21
C TYR A 53 4.28 5.81 4.00
N LYS A 54 4.70 6.95 4.57
CA LYS A 54 6.08 7.45 4.45
C LYS A 54 7.09 6.52 5.08
N GLU A 55 6.77 5.94 6.24
CA GLU A 55 7.63 4.96 6.89
C GLU A 55 7.81 3.71 6.03
N GLY A 56 6.71 3.17 5.48
CA GLY A 56 6.76 2.05 4.56
C GLY A 56 7.56 2.35 3.30
N LEU A 57 7.42 3.56 2.76
CA LEU A 57 8.15 3.99 1.58
C LEU A 57 9.65 4.10 1.85
N ALA A 58 10.04 4.67 3.00
CA ALA A 58 11.44 4.73 3.41
C ALA A 58 12.04 3.32 3.57
N LEU A 59 11.32 2.40 4.23
CA LEU A 59 11.76 1.02 4.38
C LEU A 59 11.89 0.29 3.04
N ALA A 60 10.95 0.51 2.12
CA ALA A 60 10.99 -0.06 0.79
C ALA A 60 12.19 0.47 -0.03
N GLN A 61 12.57 1.74 0.12
CA GLN A 61 13.74 2.32 -0.56
C GLN A 61 15.07 1.77 -0.02
N LEU A 62 15.12 1.38 1.26
CA LEU A 62 16.32 0.82 1.88
C LEU A 62 16.55 -0.64 1.49
N CYS A 63 15.49 -1.38 1.16
CA CYS A 63 15.59 -2.80 0.86
C CYS A 63 15.84 -3.04 -0.64
N PRO A 64 16.78 -3.93 -1.02
CA PRO A 64 16.95 -4.29 -2.43
C PRO A 64 15.71 -5.05 -2.92
N GLY A 65 15.03 -4.51 -3.94
CA GLY A 65 13.87 -5.17 -4.53
C GLY A 65 12.88 -4.22 -5.23
N PRO A 66 11.71 -4.74 -5.63
CA PRO A 66 10.68 -3.93 -6.28
C PRO A 66 9.98 -3.01 -5.25
N LEU A 67 10.30 -1.72 -5.31
CA LEU A 67 9.82 -0.69 -4.40
C LEU A 67 8.31 -0.75 -4.10
N ALA A 68 7.49 -0.84 -5.16
CA ALA A 68 6.04 -0.86 -5.03
C ALA A 68 5.53 -2.15 -4.33
N ALA A 69 6.17 -3.30 -4.56
CA ALA A 69 5.79 -4.55 -3.93
C ALA A 69 6.18 -4.56 -2.43
N GLN A 70 7.36 -4.05 -2.11
CA GLN A 70 7.82 -3.92 -0.73
C GLN A 70 6.92 -2.98 0.07
N LEU A 71 6.54 -1.84 -0.52
CA LEU A 71 5.58 -0.93 0.08
C LEU A 71 4.20 -1.59 0.26
N ALA A 72 3.68 -2.28 -0.75
CA ALA A 72 2.41 -2.99 -0.65
C ALA A 72 2.40 -4.02 0.49
N MET A 73 3.46 -4.83 0.59
CA MET A 73 3.63 -5.80 1.68
C MET A 73 3.70 -5.13 3.04
N TYR A 74 4.42 -4.01 3.18
CA TYR A 74 4.49 -3.24 4.41
C TYR A 74 3.11 -2.69 4.82
N LEU A 75 2.37 -2.10 3.89
CA LEU A 75 1.02 -1.58 4.16
C LEU A 75 0.05 -2.70 4.56
N GLY A 76 0.16 -3.87 3.93
CA GLY A 76 -0.54 -5.08 4.35
C GLY A 76 -0.18 -5.50 5.77
N TYR A 77 1.11 -5.45 6.13
CA TYR A 77 1.61 -5.76 7.46
C TYR A 77 1.08 -4.81 8.54
N VAL A 78 1.15 -3.50 8.31
CA VAL A 78 0.71 -2.49 9.30
C VAL A 78 -0.78 -2.62 9.59
N ARG A 79 -1.60 -3.01 8.60
CA ARG A 79 -3.05 -3.15 8.82
C ARG A 79 -3.55 -4.50 9.29
N TYR A 80 -3.05 -5.58 8.73
CA TYR A 80 -3.57 -6.92 8.98
C TYR A 80 -2.46 -7.91 9.35
N ARG A 81 -1.30 -7.40 9.78
CA ARG A 81 -0.12 -8.18 10.20
C ARG A 81 0.31 -9.14 9.09
N ILE A 82 0.84 -10.31 9.48
CA ILE A 82 1.39 -11.31 8.56
C ILE A 82 0.37 -11.74 7.49
N LEU A 83 -0.91 -11.85 7.84
CA LEU A 83 -1.98 -12.21 6.90
C LEU A 83 -2.14 -11.15 5.81
N GLY A 84 -2.18 -9.87 6.22
CA GLY A 84 -2.24 -8.75 5.27
C GLY A 84 -1.04 -8.71 4.34
N ALA A 85 0.16 -8.79 4.91
CA ALA A 85 1.41 -8.76 4.15
C ALA A 85 1.46 -9.86 3.08
N THR A 86 1.07 -11.08 3.46
CA THR A 86 1.09 -12.25 2.57
C THR A 86 0.06 -12.12 1.45
N LEU A 87 -1.19 -11.81 1.78
CA LEU A 87 -2.26 -11.73 0.79
C LEU A 87 -2.08 -10.54 -0.16
N VAL A 88 -1.64 -9.39 0.36
CA VAL A 88 -1.34 -8.21 -0.46
C VAL A 88 -0.13 -8.47 -1.34
N GLY A 89 0.94 -9.07 -0.80
CA GLY A 89 2.14 -9.42 -1.58
C GLY A 89 1.81 -10.38 -2.72
N LEU A 90 1.06 -11.45 -2.44
CA LEU A 90 0.59 -12.38 -3.47
C LEU A 90 -0.29 -11.67 -4.49
N ALA A 91 -1.27 -10.88 -4.06
CA ALA A 91 -2.14 -10.14 -4.97
C ALA A 91 -1.39 -9.18 -5.88
N PHE A 92 -0.33 -8.54 -5.38
CA PHE A 92 0.46 -7.58 -6.14
C PHE A 92 1.41 -8.26 -7.15
N ILE A 93 1.96 -9.43 -6.82
CA ILE A 93 2.96 -10.15 -7.65
C ILE A 93 2.33 -11.13 -8.64
N TRP A 94 1.20 -11.73 -8.27
CA TRP A 94 0.56 -12.80 -9.04
C TRP A 94 0.17 -12.42 -10.49
N PRO A 95 -0.41 -11.24 -10.75
CA PRO A 95 -0.73 -10.81 -12.11
C PRO A 95 0.44 -10.09 -12.79
#